data_AF-A0A972GG94-F1
#
_entry.id   AF-A0A972GG94-F1
#
_cell.length_a   1.000
_cell.length_b   1.000
_cell.length_c   1.000
_cell.angle_alpha   90.00
_cell.angle_beta   90.00
_cell.angle_gamma   90.00
#
_symmetry.space_group_name_H-M   'P 1'
#
loop_
_entity.id
_entity.type
_entity.pdbx_description
1 polymer ?
#
loop_
_entity_poly.entity_id
_entity_poly.type
_entity_poly.pdbx_seq_one_letter_code
_entity_poly.pdbx_strand_id
1 'polypeptide(L)'
;MEERQSWQVKDAHILSELIALMDLSTAESTLLGSLHTHAISMAPQMAEVFYERLLVHVQTAEYFIDRPMQPLHQTIGQWFIDLFGGQYDEAYVGQRIRIGKVHVHIGLPVRYPLAMLDVVMVYGEQVTQQSAQPQQALQSLHKLLALDTAIFNQAYEDERLSHIATLVGGERLARKLLSGNM
;
A
#
# COMPACT_ATOMS: atom_id res chain seq x y z
N MET A 1 -3.88 29.21 -12.39
CA MET A 1 -3.70 27.75 -12.42
C MET A 1 -5.09 27.15 -12.33
N GLU A 2 -5.53 26.47 -13.39
CA GLU A 2 -6.86 25.86 -13.44
C GLU A 2 -6.98 24.77 -12.37
N GLU A 3 -8.16 24.72 -11.76
CA GLU A 3 -8.53 23.73 -10.76
C GLU A 3 -8.62 22.36 -11.44
N ARG A 4 -7.73 21.43 -11.09
CA ARG A 4 -7.68 20.09 -11.71
C ARG A 4 -8.80 19.21 -11.13
N GLN A 5 -9.47 18.43 -11.98
CA GLN A 5 -10.52 17.49 -11.53
C GLN A 5 -9.99 16.47 -10.52
N SER A 6 -8.77 15.98 -10.70
CA SER A 6 -8.14 15.04 -9.76
C SER A 6 -7.93 15.63 -8.36
N TRP A 7 -7.93 16.96 -8.19
CA TRP A 7 -7.83 17.59 -6.86
C TRP A 7 -9.17 17.64 -6.13
N GLN A 8 -10.28 17.42 -6.85
CA GLN A 8 -11.62 17.37 -6.27
C GLN A 8 -12.00 15.97 -5.80
N VAL A 9 -11.25 14.94 -6.23
CA VAL A 9 -11.44 13.57 -5.77
C VAL A 9 -10.87 13.46 -4.36
N LYS A 10 -11.72 13.18 -3.38
CA LYS A 10 -11.35 13.09 -1.96
C LYS A 10 -11.92 11.84 -1.32
N ASP A 11 -11.24 11.36 -0.29
CA ASP A 11 -11.74 10.32 0.61
C ASP A 11 -12.21 9.05 -0.16
N ALA A 12 -13.45 8.63 0.03
CA ALA A 12 -14.04 7.46 -0.63
C ALA A 12 -14.05 7.57 -2.17
N HIS A 13 -14.05 8.78 -2.73
CA HIS A 13 -14.03 8.96 -4.18
C HIS A 13 -12.65 8.65 -4.79
N ILE A 14 -11.56 8.87 -4.04
CA ILE A 14 -10.20 8.48 -4.47
C ILE A 14 -10.17 6.97 -4.65
N LEU A 15 -10.77 6.28 -3.70
CA LEU A 15 -10.94 4.85 -3.69
C LEU A 15 -11.73 4.36 -4.91
N SER A 16 -12.90 4.93 -5.20
CA SER A 16 -13.69 4.55 -6.38
C SER A 16 -12.95 4.84 -7.69
N GLU A 17 -12.23 5.96 -7.78
CA GLU A 17 -11.44 6.33 -8.96
C GLU A 17 -10.30 5.33 -9.20
N LEU A 18 -9.52 5.01 -8.16
CA LEU A 18 -8.37 4.11 -8.28
C LEU A 18 -8.81 2.67 -8.61
N ILE A 19 -9.90 2.18 -8.02
CA ILE A 19 -10.49 0.88 -8.39
C ILE A 19 -10.93 0.89 -9.85
N ALA A 20 -11.65 1.93 -10.28
CA ALA A 20 -12.11 2.03 -11.66
C ALA A 20 -10.95 2.10 -12.67
N LEU A 21 -9.86 2.79 -12.32
CA LEU A 21 -8.68 2.92 -13.17
C LEU A 21 -7.95 1.59 -13.39
N MET A 22 -7.96 0.69 -12.41
CA MET A 22 -7.36 -0.63 -12.58
C MET A 22 -8.16 -1.51 -13.52
N ASP A 23 -9.49 -1.46 -13.47
CA ASP A 23 -10.36 -2.42 -14.16
C ASP A 23 -10.09 -3.89 -13.74
N LEU A 24 -9.92 -4.15 -12.44
CA LEU A 24 -9.73 -5.53 -11.93
C LEU A 24 -11.04 -6.32 -12.03
N SER A 25 -11.06 -7.34 -12.88
CA SER A 25 -12.24 -8.14 -13.12
C SER A 25 -12.56 -9.07 -11.94
N THR A 26 -13.82 -9.50 -11.88
CA THR A 26 -14.26 -10.54 -10.92
C THR A 26 -13.49 -11.85 -11.10
N ALA A 27 -13.08 -12.18 -12.33
CA ALA A 27 -12.29 -13.37 -12.63
C ALA A 27 -10.88 -13.27 -12.04
N GLU A 28 -10.19 -12.14 -12.23
CA GLU A 28 -8.89 -11.86 -11.61
C GLU A 28 -8.98 -11.90 -10.09
N SER A 29 -10.02 -11.29 -9.51
CA SER A 29 -10.22 -11.27 -8.06
C SER A 29 -10.46 -12.67 -7.48
N THR A 30 -11.29 -13.48 -8.16
CA THR A 30 -11.54 -14.88 -7.77
C THR A 30 -10.27 -15.72 -7.89
N LEU A 31 -9.48 -15.49 -8.94
CA LEU A 31 -8.22 -16.19 -9.15
C LEU A 31 -7.23 -15.91 -8.02
N LEU A 32 -7.04 -14.64 -7.63
CA LEU A 32 -6.19 -14.27 -6.51
C LEU A 32 -6.74 -14.84 -5.18
N GLY A 33 -8.06 -14.75 -4.97
CA GLY A 33 -8.74 -15.33 -3.80
C GLY A 33 -8.50 -16.83 -3.62
N SER A 34 -8.40 -17.57 -4.72
CA SER A 34 -8.14 -19.03 -4.68
C SER A 34 -6.76 -19.38 -4.11
N LEU A 35 -5.83 -18.42 -4.07
CA LEU A 35 -4.45 -18.60 -3.60
C LEU A 35 -4.26 -18.22 -2.14
N HIS A 36 -5.31 -17.79 -1.44
CA HIS A 36 -5.26 -17.31 -0.05
C HIS A 36 -4.53 -18.26 0.91
N THR A 37 -4.80 -19.56 0.83
CA THR A 37 -4.14 -20.57 1.69
C THR A 37 -2.62 -20.63 1.47
N HIS A 38 -2.17 -20.48 0.22
CA HIS A 38 -0.73 -20.43 -0.09
C HIS A 38 -0.11 -19.14 0.45
N ALA A 39 -0.82 -18.00 0.34
CA ALA A 39 -0.37 -16.74 0.91
C ALA A 39 -0.21 -16.82 2.44
N ILE A 40 -1.16 -17.44 3.16
CA ILE A 40 -1.05 -17.68 4.61
C ILE A 40 0.21 -18.47 4.95
N SER A 41 0.50 -19.53 4.18
CA SER A 41 1.69 -20.36 4.42
C SER A 41 3.00 -19.60 4.19
N MET A 42 3.01 -18.65 3.25
CA MET A 42 4.21 -17.89 2.88
C MET A 42 4.43 -16.63 3.72
N ALA A 43 3.38 -16.06 4.29
CA ALA A 43 3.41 -14.78 4.99
C ALA A 43 4.46 -14.70 6.11
N PRO A 44 4.69 -15.73 6.97
CA PRO A 44 5.70 -15.65 8.02
C PRO A 44 7.12 -15.47 7.47
N GLN A 45 7.47 -16.23 6.44
CA GLN A 45 8.81 -16.17 5.82
C GLN A 45 9.01 -14.86 5.06
N MET A 46 7.98 -14.38 4.36
CA MET A 46 8.01 -13.07 3.70
C MET A 46 8.24 -11.94 4.72
N ALA A 47 7.53 -11.98 5.85
CA ALA A 47 7.65 -10.99 6.91
C ALA A 47 9.06 -10.98 7.55
N GLU A 48 9.65 -12.16 7.75
CA GLU A 48 11.02 -12.31 8.25
C GLU A 48 12.02 -11.63 7.31
N VAL A 49 12.03 -11.99 6.02
CA VAL A 49 12.92 -11.37 5.03
C VAL A 49 12.69 -9.86 4.91
N PHE A 50 11.44 -9.42 5.03
CA PHE A 50 11.09 -8.00 5.03
C PHE A 50 11.79 -7.25 6.17
N TYR A 51 11.66 -7.73 7.41
CA TYR A 51 12.25 -7.07 8.57
C TYR A 51 13.75 -7.27 8.69
N GLU A 52 14.30 -8.42 8.29
CA GLU A 52 15.75 -8.62 8.19
C GLU A 52 16.39 -7.51 7.36
N ARG A 53 15.82 -7.21 6.18
CA ARG A 53 16.34 -6.16 5.31
C ARG A 53 16.23 -4.77 5.95
N LEU A 54 15.11 -4.45 6.59
CA LEU A 54 14.93 -3.16 7.26
C LEU A 54 15.85 -2.97 8.46
N LEU A 55 16.14 -4.02 9.21
CA LEU A 55 16.96 -3.94 10.42
C LEU A 55 18.47 -3.82 10.12
N VAL A 56 18.91 -4.23 8.92
CA VAL A 56 20.31 -4.08 8.49
C VAL A 56 20.69 -2.61 8.20
N HIS A 57 19.73 -1.76 7.83
CA HIS A 57 19.98 -0.37 7.50
C HIS A 57 19.59 0.56 8.65
N VAL A 58 20.56 1.33 9.16
CA VAL A 58 20.36 2.21 10.34
C VAL A 58 19.16 3.18 10.17
N GLN A 59 18.96 3.71 8.96
CA GLN A 59 17.88 4.67 8.68
C GLN A 59 16.48 4.04 8.71
N THR A 60 16.37 2.72 8.65
CA THR A 60 15.09 2.01 8.83
C THR A 60 15.02 1.32 10.18
N ALA A 61 16.15 0.83 10.69
CA ALA A 61 16.26 0.19 11.99
C ALA A 61 15.81 1.11 13.15
N GLU A 62 16.05 2.42 13.03
CA GLU A 62 15.68 3.41 14.06
C GLU A 62 14.18 3.42 14.39
N TYR A 63 13.30 3.05 13.45
CA TYR A 63 11.85 3.02 13.64
C TYR A 63 11.38 1.85 14.53
N PHE A 64 12.27 0.90 14.83
CA PHE A 64 11.96 -0.33 15.56
C PHE A 64 12.61 -0.42 16.94
N ILE A 65 13.34 0.63 17.36
CA ILE A 65 13.94 0.70 18.71
C ILE A 65 12.84 0.54 19.76
N ASP A 66 13.07 -0.37 20.72
CA ASP A 66 12.16 -0.72 21.82
C ASP A 66 10.76 -1.19 21.38
N ARG A 67 10.56 -1.56 20.12
CA ARG A 67 9.29 -2.11 19.62
C ARG A 67 9.32 -3.64 19.60
N PRO A 68 8.23 -4.31 20.02
CA PRO A 68 8.12 -5.75 19.85
C PRO A 68 8.00 -6.09 18.36
N MET A 69 8.86 -6.99 17.87
CA MET A 69 8.88 -7.39 16.46
C MET A 69 7.70 -8.28 16.07
N GLN A 70 7.16 -9.07 16.99
CA GLN A 70 6.11 -10.03 16.66
C GLN A 70 4.82 -9.38 16.11
N PRO A 71 4.25 -8.32 16.73
CA PRO A 71 3.10 -7.61 16.15
C PRO A 71 3.39 -6.99 14.79
N LEU A 72 4.63 -6.56 14.55
CA LEU A 72 5.06 -5.98 13.28
C LEU A 72 5.08 -7.04 12.18
N HIS A 73 5.66 -8.22 12.44
CA HIS A 73 5.62 -9.37 11.53
C HIS A 73 4.18 -9.80 11.23
N GLN A 74 3.30 -9.85 12.24
CA GLN A 74 1.89 -10.16 12.05
C GLN A 74 1.19 -9.12 11.16
N THR A 75 1.50 -7.85 11.34
CA THR A 75 0.87 -6.76 10.57
C THR A 75 1.25 -6.84 9.09
N ILE A 76 2.55 -6.97 8.77
CA ILE A 76 2.99 -7.07 7.36
C ILE A 76 2.55 -8.40 6.73
N GLY A 77 2.56 -9.49 7.52
CA GLY A 77 2.08 -10.80 7.07
C GLY A 77 0.58 -10.77 6.75
N GLN A 78 -0.24 -10.13 7.59
CA GLN A 78 -1.66 -9.98 7.31
C GLN A 78 -1.91 -9.12 6.07
N TRP A 79 -1.19 -8.00 5.91
CA TRP A 79 -1.29 -7.18 4.70
C TRP A 79 -0.98 -7.99 3.43
N PHE A 80 0.03 -8.86 3.48
CA PHE A 80 0.37 -9.75 2.37
C PHE A 80 -0.73 -10.79 2.09
N ILE A 81 -1.30 -11.39 3.13
CA ILE A 81 -2.42 -12.33 3.01
C ILE A 81 -3.62 -11.65 2.36
N ASP A 82 -3.92 -10.42 2.75
CA ASP A 82 -5.04 -9.65 2.24
C ASP A 82 -4.94 -9.39 0.71
N LEU A 83 -3.73 -9.35 0.14
CA LEU A 83 -3.54 -9.28 -1.32
C LEU A 83 -4.22 -10.45 -2.05
N PHE A 84 -4.34 -11.59 -1.37
CA PHE A 84 -4.97 -12.81 -1.89
C PHE A 84 -6.34 -13.07 -1.26
N GLY A 85 -6.99 -12.04 -0.69
CA GLY A 85 -8.33 -12.16 -0.11
C GLY A 85 -9.47 -12.26 -1.13
N GLY A 86 -9.24 -11.84 -2.37
CA GLY A 86 -10.21 -11.91 -3.47
C GLY A 86 -11.40 -10.94 -3.38
N GLN A 87 -11.41 -10.05 -2.37
CA GLN A 87 -12.38 -8.97 -2.21
C GLN A 87 -11.62 -7.65 -2.01
N TYR A 88 -11.76 -6.74 -2.96
CA TYR A 88 -11.02 -5.47 -3.02
C TYR A 88 -11.99 -4.30 -3.02
N ASP A 89 -12.73 -4.17 -1.92
CA ASP A 89 -13.80 -3.19 -1.73
C ASP A 89 -13.34 -1.97 -0.91
N GLU A 90 -14.31 -1.20 -0.41
CA GLU A 90 -14.02 -0.02 0.41
C GLU A 90 -13.27 -0.36 1.71
N ALA A 91 -13.54 -1.53 2.30
CA ALA A 91 -12.87 -1.97 3.51
C ALA A 91 -11.41 -2.32 3.23
N TYR A 92 -11.14 -3.02 2.12
CA TYR A 92 -9.78 -3.30 1.66
C TYR A 92 -8.98 -2.01 1.52
N VAL A 93 -9.52 -1.01 0.83
CA VAL A 93 -8.84 0.27 0.57
C VAL A 93 -8.72 1.14 1.82
N GLY A 94 -9.76 1.19 2.67
CA GLY A 94 -9.70 1.92 3.94
C GLY A 94 -8.57 1.45 4.85
N GLN A 95 -8.26 0.15 4.83
CA GLN A 95 -7.10 -0.40 5.53
C GLN A 95 -5.77 0.15 5.01
N ARG A 96 -5.59 0.25 3.68
CA ARG A 96 -4.35 0.77 3.06
C ARG A 96 -4.16 2.26 3.31
N ILE A 97 -5.26 3.02 3.28
CA ILE A 97 -5.24 4.43 3.68
C ILE A 97 -4.75 4.56 5.12
N ARG A 98 -5.29 3.76 6.04
CA ARG A 98 -4.85 3.76 7.44
C ARG A 98 -3.36 3.44 7.58
N ILE A 99 -2.87 2.45 6.82
CA ILE A 99 -1.44 2.09 6.80
C ILE A 99 -0.60 3.30 6.38
N GLY A 100 -0.94 3.97 5.26
CA GLY A 100 -0.23 5.17 4.80
C GLY A 100 -0.21 6.30 5.84
N LYS A 101 -1.35 6.59 6.47
CA LYS A 101 -1.46 7.60 7.54
C LYS A 101 -0.57 7.30 8.75
N VAL A 102 -0.56 6.03 9.20
CA VAL A 102 0.31 5.60 10.30
C VAL A 102 1.77 5.84 9.95
N HIS A 103 2.18 5.57 8.71
CA HIS A 103 3.57 5.77 8.30
C HIS A 103 3.95 7.26 8.24
N VAL A 104 3.04 8.14 7.78
CA VAL A 104 3.26 9.60 7.87
C VAL A 104 3.37 10.04 9.33
N HIS A 105 2.50 9.54 10.20
CA HIS A 105 2.49 9.91 11.62
C HIS A 105 3.78 9.54 12.35
N ILE A 106 4.39 8.39 12.04
CA ILE A 106 5.70 8.01 12.62
C ILE A 106 6.88 8.70 11.92
N GLY A 107 6.64 9.52 10.89
CA GLY A 107 7.67 10.24 10.16
C GLY A 107 8.43 9.40 9.12
N LEU A 108 7.96 8.19 8.80
CA LEU A 108 8.67 7.26 7.92
C LEU A 108 8.59 7.69 6.45
N PRO A 109 9.72 8.02 5.78
CA PRO A 109 9.72 8.40 4.37
C PRO A 109 9.15 7.31 3.46
N VAL A 110 8.20 7.67 2.58
CA VAL A 110 7.47 6.76 1.67
C VAL A 110 8.38 5.85 0.83
N ARG A 111 9.60 6.31 0.52
CA ARG A 111 10.59 5.53 -0.24
C ARG A 111 10.95 4.18 0.41
N TYR A 112 10.89 4.06 1.75
CA TYR A 112 11.26 2.82 2.43
C TYR A 112 10.26 1.70 2.19
N PRO A 113 8.95 1.86 2.48
CA PRO A 113 7.96 0.85 2.12
C PRO A 113 7.92 0.56 0.61
N LEU A 114 8.09 1.57 -0.25
CA LEU A 114 8.17 1.34 -1.71
C LEU A 114 9.37 0.49 -2.11
N ALA A 115 10.53 0.70 -1.49
CA ALA A 115 11.72 -0.11 -1.76
C ALA A 115 11.59 -1.57 -1.31
N MET A 116 10.64 -1.87 -0.43
CA MET A 116 10.36 -3.22 0.04
C MET A 116 9.36 -3.99 -0.82
N LEU A 117 8.76 -3.35 -1.83
CA LEU A 117 7.84 -4.01 -2.76
C LEU A 117 8.52 -5.16 -3.53
N ASP A 118 9.83 -5.13 -3.72
CA ASP A 118 10.56 -6.22 -4.37
C ASP A 118 10.48 -7.54 -3.57
N VAL A 119 10.58 -7.47 -2.24
CA VAL A 119 10.41 -8.64 -1.35
C VAL A 119 9.02 -9.20 -1.57
N VAL A 120 8.01 -8.35 -1.51
CA VAL A 120 6.61 -8.75 -1.64
C VAL A 120 6.34 -9.38 -3.02
N MET A 121 6.91 -8.82 -4.09
CA MET A 121 6.77 -9.36 -5.44
C MET A 121 7.36 -10.76 -5.56
N VAL A 122 8.54 -11.00 -4.99
CA VAL A 122 9.18 -12.34 -5.03
C VAL A 122 8.30 -13.39 -4.35
N TYR A 123 7.80 -13.11 -3.15
CA TYR A 123 6.95 -14.04 -2.41
C TYR A 123 5.56 -14.17 -3.06
N GLY A 124 5.00 -13.07 -3.57
CA GLY A 124 3.74 -13.09 -4.29
C GLY A 124 3.83 -13.90 -5.58
N GLU A 125 4.93 -13.82 -6.32
CA GLU A 125 5.17 -14.66 -7.51
C GLU A 125 5.15 -16.14 -7.12
N GLN A 126 5.83 -16.53 -6.05
CA GLN A 126 5.83 -17.92 -5.55
C GLN A 126 4.41 -18.42 -5.20
N VAL A 127 3.57 -17.56 -4.62
CA VAL A 127 2.14 -17.85 -4.39
C VAL A 127 1.41 -18.07 -5.72
N THR A 128 1.62 -17.19 -6.71
CA THR A 128 0.94 -17.29 -8.01
C THR A 128 1.31 -18.54 -8.81
N GLN A 129 2.51 -19.09 -8.61
CA GLN A 129 2.94 -20.35 -9.22
C GLN A 129 2.11 -21.57 -8.75
N GLN A 130 1.38 -21.46 -7.64
CA GLN A 130 0.49 -22.52 -7.16
C GLN A 130 -0.87 -22.53 -7.89
N SER A 131 -1.15 -21.51 -8.70
CA SER A 131 -2.35 -21.43 -9.51
C SER A 131 -2.34 -22.45 -10.64
N ALA A 132 -3.53 -22.93 -11.04
CA ALA A 132 -3.70 -23.62 -12.31
C ALA A 132 -3.41 -22.71 -13.54
N GLN A 133 -3.38 -21.39 -13.32
CA GLN A 133 -3.11 -20.36 -14.33
C GLN A 133 -2.03 -19.39 -13.82
N PRO A 134 -0.75 -19.80 -13.68
CA PRO A 134 0.29 -19.00 -13.03
C PRO A 134 0.50 -17.62 -13.65
N GLN A 135 0.55 -17.54 -14.99
CA GLN A 135 0.81 -16.29 -15.70
C GLN A 135 -0.33 -15.28 -15.51
N GLN A 136 -1.58 -15.75 -15.52
CA GLN A 136 -2.75 -14.88 -15.30
C GLN A 136 -2.84 -14.43 -13.84
N ALA A 137 -2.50 -15.31 -12.90
CA ALA A 137 -2.43 -14.96 -11.48
C ALA A 137 -1.35 -13.92 -11.21
N LEU A 138 -0.16 -14.07 -11.81
CA LEU A 138 0.93 -13.10 -11.70
C LEU A 138 0.56 -11.74 -12.29
N GLN A 139 -0.08 -11.71 -13.47
CA GLN A 139 -0.58 -10.47 -14.06
C GLN A 139 -1.61 -9.77 -13.16
N SER A 140 -2.54 -10.55 -12.59
CA SER A 140 -3.55 -10.04 -11.64
C SER A 140 -2.89 -9.46 -10.39
N LEU A 141 -1.87 -10.13 -9.86
CA LEU A 141 -1.11 -9.68 -8.70
C LEU A 141 -0.37 -8.37 -8.99
N HIS A 142 0.31 -8.25 -10.13
CA HIS A 142 0.99 -7.01 -10.51
C HIS A 142 0.02 -5.82 -10.59
N LYS A 143 -1.15 -6.06 -11.18
CA LYS A 143 -2.22 -5.07 -11.29
C LYS A 143 -2.75 -4.64 -9.93
N LEU A 144 -2.95 -5.59 -9.01
CA LEU A 144 -3.34 -5.31 -7.63
C LEU A 144 -2.26 -4.56 -6.84
N LEU A 145 -0.98 -4.96 -6.96
CA LEU A 145 0.11 -4.28 -6.27
C LEU A 145 0.31 -2.84 -6.75
N ALA A 146 0.05 -2.57 -8.03
CA ALA A 146 0.02 -1.21 -8.55
C ALA A 146 -1.06 -0.35 -7.87
N LEU A 147 -2.26 -0.91 -7.64
CA LEU A 147 -3.30 -0.24 -6.86
C LEU A 147 -2.88 -0.02 -5.41
N ASP A 148 -2.40 -1.07 -4.75
CA ASP A 148 -2.02 -1.00 -3.34
C ASP A 148 -0.98 0.11 -3.13
N THR A 149 -0.02 0.19 -4.05
CA THR A 149 0.99 1.26 -4.11
C THR A 149 0.37 2.65 -4.34
N ALA A 150 -0.58 2.77 -5.27
CA ALA A 150 -1.23 4.04 -5.57
C ALA A 150 -2.06 4.56 -4.38
N ILE A 151 -2.88 3.71 -3.76
CA ILE A 151 -3.67 4.04 -2.57
C ILE A 151 -2.76 4.45 -1.42
N PHE A 152 -1.74 3.63 -1.17
CA PHE A 152 -0.78 3.86 -0.10
C PHE A 152 -0.06 5.20 -0.28
N ASN A 153 0.41 5.50 -1.50
CA ASN A 153 1.08 6.76 -1.80
C ASN A 153 0.13 7.96 -1.72
N GLN A 154 -1.13 7.79 -2.17
CA GLN A 154 -2.15 8.83 -2.06
C GLN A 154 -2.44 9.18 -0.60
N ALA A 155 -2.52 8.16 0.28
CA ALA A 155 -2.70 8.39 1.71
C ALA A 155 -1.52 9.15 2.35
N TYR A 156 -0.30 8.94 1.86
CA TYR A 156 0.86 9.73 2.26
C TYR A 156 0.73 11.21 1.89
N GLU A 157 0.34 11.47 0.64
CA GLU A 157 0.20 12.83 0.11
C GLU A 157 -0.95 13.57 0.81
N ASP A 158 -2.11 12.92 0.98
CA ASP A 158 -3.27 13.52 1.63
C ASP A 158 -3.00 13.87 3.09
N GLU A 159 -2.36 12.98 3.85
CA GLU A 159 -2.06 13.22 5.26
C GLU A 159 -1.05 14.36 5.43
N ARG A 160 -0.02 14.42 4.57
CA ARG A 160 0.95 15.53 4.57
C ARG A 160 0.31 16.85 4.18
N LEU A 161 -0.53 16.84 3.14
CA LEU A 161 -1.25 18.01 2.69
C LEU A 161 -2.19 18.53 3.78
N SER A 162 -2.88 17.63 4.49
CA SER A 162 -3.75 17.96 5.62
C SER A 162 -2.99 18.68 6.74
N HIS A 163 -1.80 18.19 7.11
CA HIS A 163 -0.94 18.86 8.09
C HIS A 163 -0.54 20.27 7.64
N ILE A 164 -0.12 20.44 6.39
CA ILE A 164 0.27 21.76 5.86
C ILE A 164 -0.95 22.68 5.79
N ALA A 165 -2.09 22.19 5.29
CA ALA A 165 -3.34 22.94 5.19
C ALA A 165 -3.76 23.50 6.55
N THR A 166 -3.63 22.70 7.61
CA THR A 166 -3.88 23.13 8.99
C THR A 166 -2.96 24.27 9.41
N LEU A 167 -1.67 24.19 9.09
CA LEU A 167 -0.67 25.21 9.45
C LEU A 167 -0.86 26.53 8.69
N VAL A 168 -1.25 26.47 7.40
CA VAL A 168 -1.34 27.65 6.54
C VAL A 168 -2.77 28.20 6.42
N GLY A 169 -3.73 27.59 7.10
CA GLY A 169 -5.13 28.05 7.13
C GLY A 169 -5.96 27.70 5.90
N GLY A 170 -5.54 26.71 5.10
CA GLY A 170 -6.36 26.19 4.00
C GLY A 170 -5.62 25.38 2.95
N GLU A 171 -6.31 24.40 2.38
CA GLU A 171 -5.77 23.46 1.37
C GLU A 171 -5.29 24.16 0.10
N ARG A 172 -6.00 25.19 -0.37
CA ARG A 172 -5.62 25.95 -1.58
C ARG A 172 -4.23 26.59 -1.43
N LEU A 173 -3.95 27.19 -0.26
CA LEU A 173 -2.65 27.81 -0.01
C LEU A 173 -1.56 26.74 0.16
N ALA A 174 -1.86 25.64 0.86
CA ALA A 174 -0.96 24.51 1.00
C ALA A 174 -0.52 23.95 -0.37
N ARG A 175 -1.47 23.74 -1.29
CA ARG A 175 -1.17 23.27 -2.66
C ARG A 175 -0.31 24.26 -3.45
N LYS A 176 -0.58 25.57 -3.33
CA LYS A 176 0.27 26.60 -3.97
C LYS A 176 1.71 26.55 -3.48
N LEU A 177 1.90 26.46 -2.16
CA LEU A 177 3.20 26.35 -1.51
C LEU A 177 3.96 25.12 -1.99
N LEU A 178 3.32 23.96 -1.99
CA LEU A 178 3.91 22.70 -2.46
C LEU A 178 4.31 22.75 -3.94
N SER A 179 3.51 23.40 -4.78
CA SER A 179 3.80 23.54 -6.21
C SER A 179 4.84 24.62 -6.55
N GLY A 180 5.35 25.36 -5.57
CA GLY A 180 6.27 26.48 -5.79
C GLY A 180 5.66 27.69 -6.52
N ASN A 181 4.33 27.75 -6.65
CA ASN A 181 3.60 28.77 -7.40
C ASN A 181 3.12 29.93 -6.49
N MET A 182 4.00 30.44 -5.63
CA MET A 182 3.70 31.60 -4.79
C MET A 182 3.49 32.87 -5.61
#